data_AF-A0A7S1SLI5-F1
#
_entry.id   AF-A0A7S1SLI5-F1
#
_cell.length_a   1.000
_cell.length_b   1.000
_cell.length_c   1.000
_cell.angle_alpha   90.00
_cell.angle_beta   90.00
_cell.angle_gamma   90.00
#
_symmetry.space_group_name_H-M   'P 1'
#
loop_
_entity.id
_entity.type
_entity.pdbx_description
1 polymer ?
#
loop_
_entity_poly.entity_id
_entity_poly.type
_entity_poly.pdbx_seq_one_letter_code
_entity_poly.pdbx_strand_id
1 'polypeptide(L)'
;MRAKGLVSGWRDELFPVIQSFSDEPLLLVERAAATQLGIKAYGVHINGYVRRADGSKELWVGRRSKSKQTWPGMLDHIVAGGQPHGISPRDNVIKECGEEP
;
A
#
# COMPACT_ATOMS: atom_id res chain seq x y z
N MET A 1 -15.86 -1.07 16.63
CA MET A 1 -14.80 -2.09 16.48
C MET A 1 -13.47 -1.66 17.11
N ARG A 2 -12.96 -0.46 16.81
CA ARG A 2 -11.75 0.12 17.43
C ARG A 2 -11.76 0.15 18.97
N ALA A 3 -12.77 0.77 19.59
CA ALA A 3 -12.89 0.88 21.06
C ALA A 3 -13.05 -0.48 21.78
N LYS A 4 -13.43 -1.53 21.05
CA LYS A 4 -13.55 -2.90 21.59
C LYS A 4 -12.28 -3.74 21.34
N GLY A 5 -11.22 -3.14 20.79
CA GLY A 5 -9.95 -3.83 20.49
C GLY A 5 -10.01 -4.88 19.37
N LEU A 6 -11.11 -4.94 18.61
CA LEU A 6 -11.31 -5.98 17.60
C LEU A 6 -10.48 -5.76 16.33
N VAL A 7 -10.14 -4.51 16.04
CA VAL A 7 -9.29 -4.10 14.90
C VAL A 7 -8.02 -3.48 15.48
N SER A 8 -6.86 -4.03 15.13
CA SER A 8 -5.54 -3.54 15.54
C SER A 8 -4.80 -2.90 14.37
N GLY A 9 -3.90 -1.96 14.65
CA GLY A 9 -3.09 -1.32 13.61
C GLY A 9 -3.81 -0.26 12.77
N TRP A 10 -4.66 0.53 13.43
CA TRP A 10 -5.35 1.68 12.87
C TRP A 10 -4.39 2.69 12.25
N ARG A 11 -4.71 3.21 11.06
CA ARG A 11 -3.87 4.11 10.25
C ARG A 11 -4.56 5.41 9.84
N ASP A 12 -5.81 5.60 10.26
CA ASP A 12 -6.66 6.73 9.83
C ASP A 12 -6.76 6.83 8.30
N GLU A 13 -6.78 5.66 7.65
CA GLU A 13 -6.79 5.51 6.20
C GLU A 13 -8.00 4.66 5.79
N LEU A 14 -8.83 5.17 4.88
CA LEU A 14 -10.07 4.52 4.47
C LEU A 14 -9.88 3.76 3.15
N PHE A 15 -10.33 2.51 3.11
CA PHE A 15 -10.40 1.69 1.91
C PHE A 15 -11.85 1.59 1.41
N PRO A 16 -12.07 1.63 0.08
CA PRO A 16 -13.39 1.47 -0.50
C PRO A 16 -13.82 -0.01 -0.52
N VAL A 17 -15.08 -0.28 -0.19
CA VAL A 17 -15.69 -1.60 -0.43
C VAL A 17 -16.37 -1.58 -1.79
N ILE A 18 -15.70 -2.18 -2.77
CA ILE A 18 -16.07 -2.14 -4.20
C ILE A 18 -16.00 -3.53 -4.84
N GLN A 19 -16.81 -3.75 -5.88
CA GLN A 19 -16.79 -5.00 -6.66
C GLN A 19 -15.68 -4.97 -7.72
N SER A 20 -15.49 -3.84 -8.38
CA SER A 20 -14.40 -3.59 -9.33
C SER A 20 -13.71 -2.27 -9.03
N PHE A 21 -12.49 -2.10 -9.52
CA PHE A 21 -11.62 -0.96 -9.20
C PHE A 21 -12.26 0.40 -9.49
N SER A 22 -13.08 0.49 -10.54
CA SER A 22 -13.72 1.73 -10.99
C SER A 22 -15.16 1.89 -10.52
N ASP A 23 -15.65 0.98 -9.68
CA ASP A 23 -17.02 1.07 -9.16
C ASP A 23 -17.13 2.10 -8.04
N GLU A 24 -18.33 2.65 -7.88
CA GLU A 24 -18.65 3.47 -6.71
C GLU A 24 -18.63 2.63 -5.42
N PRO A 25 -18.06 3.14 -4.32
CA PRO A 25 -17.98 2.41 -3.06
C PRO A 25 -19.34 2.25 -2.41
N LEU A 26 -19.66 1.02 -2.01
CA LEU A 26 -20.85 0.72 -1.21
C LEU A 26 -20.73 1.28 0.21
N LEU A 27 -19.52 1.24 0.77
CA LEU A 27 -19.14 1.88 2.01
C LEU A 27 -17.61 2.05 2.07
N LEU A 28 -17.16 2.82 3.05
CA LEU A 28 -15.74 2.97 3.38
C LEU A 28 -15.46 2.27 4.70
N VAL A 29 -14.35 1.55 4.76
CA VAL A 29 -13.86 0.91 5.99
C VAL A 29 -12.46 1.36 6.28
N GLU A 30 -12.05 1.31 7.54
CA GLU A 30 -10.67 1.58 7.88
C GLU A 30 -9.75 0.44 7.39
N ARG A 31 -8.57 0.80 6.84
CA ARG A 31 -7.60 -0.11 6.22
C ARG A 31 -7.26 -1.34 7.06
N ALA A 32 -7.09 -1.19 8.36
CA ALA A 32 -6.78 -2.28 9.29
C ALA A 32 -7.93 -3.29 9.44
N ALA A 33 -9.18 -2.89 9.16
CA ALA A 33 -10.31 -3.81 9.12
C ALA A 33 -10.42 -4.58 7.78
N ALA A 34 -9.69 -4.17 6.74
CA ALA A 34 -9.87 -4.70 5.39
C ALA A 34 -9.69 -6.23 5.32
N THR A 35 -8.62 -6.74 5.95
CA THR A 35 -8.34 -8.19 5.98
C THR A 35 -9.39 -8.97 6.77
N GLN A 36 -9.88 -8.43 7.89
CA GLN A 36 -10.88 -9.11 8.73
C GLN A 36 -12.25 -9.18 8.04
N LEU A 37 -12.60 -8.17 7.26
CA LEU A 37 -13.85 -8.11 6.50
C LEU A 37 -13.76 -8.83 5.15
N GLY A 38 -12.57 -9.30 4.74
CA GLY A 38 -12.37 -10.01 3.48
C GLY A 38 -12.67 -9.16 2.24
N ILE A 39 -12.55 -7.82 2.34
CA ILE A 39 -12.82 -6.94 1.22
C ILE A 39 -11.69 -6.98 0.20
N LYS A 40 -11.99 -6.62 -1.06
CA LYS A 40 -10.94 -6.38 -2.06
C LYS A 40 -10.18 -5.10 -1.68
N ALA A 41 -8.87 -5.22 -1.55
CA ALA A 41 -7.97 -4.09 -1.36
C ALA A 41 -7.06 -3.97 -2.58
N TYR A 42 -6.77 -2.72 -2.96
CA TYR A 42 -5.85 -2.40 -4.04
C TYR A 42 -4.59 -1.76 -3.48
N GLY A 43 -3.55 -1.72 -4.29
CA GLY A 43 -2.28 -1.10 -3.94
C GLY A 43 -1.49 -0.73 -5.18
N VAL A 44 -0.49 0.12 -4.99
CA VAL A 44 0.47 0.54 -6.01
C VAL A 44 1.83 -0.05 -5.68
N HIS A 45 2.54 -0.52 -6.71
CA HIS A 45 3.87 -1.11 -6.60
C HIS A 45 4.74 -0.60 -7.75
N ILE A 46 5.93 -0.11 -7.44
CA ILE A 46 6.85 0.44 -8.44
C ILE A 46 8.12 -0.40 -8.50
N ASN A 47 8.51 -0.80 -9.71
CA ASN A 47 9.80 -1.42 -9.96
C ASN A 47 10.74 -0.37 -10.54
N GLY A 48 11.76 0.02 -9.77
CA GLY A 48 12.84 0.88 -10.24
C GLY A 48 14.01 0.04 -10.74
N TYR A 49 14.52 0.27 -11.93
CA TYR A 49 15.71 -0.41 -12.44
C TYR A 49 16.61 0.53 -13.21
N VAL A 50 17.90 0.21 -13.26
CA VAL A 50 18.90 0.91 -14.08
C VAL A 50 19.44 -0.02 -15.15
N ARG A 51 19.83 0.54 -16.28
CA ARG A 51 20.54 -0.18 -17.35
C ARG A 51 22.01 0.23 -17.32
N ARG A 52 22.91 -0.76 -17.27
CA ARG A 52 24.35 -0.55 -17.33
C ARG A 52 24.83 -0.40 -18.78
N ALA A 53 26.06 0.08 -18.95
CA ALA A 53 26.65 0.30 -20.28
C ALA A 53 26.80 -0.99 -21.10
N ASP A 54 26.96 -2.14 -20.44
CA ASP A 54 27.01 -3.47 -21.05
C ASP A 54 25.62 -4.03 -21.43
N GLY A 55 24.56 -3.26 -21.20
CA GLY A 55 23.18 -3.64 -21.50
C GLY A 55 22.47 -4.43 -20.39
N SER A 56 23.17 -4.82 -19.32
CA SER A 56 22.58 -5.49 -18.16
C SER A 56 21.63 -4.57 -17.38
N LYS A 57 20.73 -5.17 -16.60
CA LYS A 57 19.73 -4.46 -15.78
C LYS A 57 19.92 -4.80 -14.31
N GLU A 58 19.84 -3.80 -13.46
CA GLU A 58 19.82 -3.96 -12.01
C GLU A 58 18.53 -3.37 -11.44
N LEU A 59 17.88 -4.11 -10.55
CA LEU A 59 16.63 -3.71 -9.91
C LEU A 59 16.93 -3.12 -8.53
N TRP A 60 16.33 -1.98 -8.23
CA TRP A 60 16.29 -1.42 -6.88
C TRP A 60 15.31 -2.24 -6.04
N VAL A 61 15.83 -2.84 -4.97
CA VAL A 61 15.05 -3.59 -3.99
C VAL A 61 15.09 -2.84 -2.67
N GLY A 62 13.93 -2.39 -2.21
CA GLY A 62 13.77 -1.75 -0.91
C GLY A 62 13.93 -2.73 0.23
N ARG A 63 14.34 -2.26 1.40
CA ARG A 63 14.24 -3.01 2.65
C ARG A 63 13.34 -2.24 3.60
N ARG A 64 12.23 -2.87 4.00
CA ARG A 64 11.24 -2.24 4.87
C ARG A 64 11.87 -1.83 6.20
N SER A 65 11.57 -0.62 6.65
CA SER A 65 11.97 -0.17 7.99
C SER A 65 11.54 -1.17 9.06
N LYS A 66 12.38 -1.34 10.10
CA LYS A 66 12.06 -2.19 11.26
C LYS A 66 10.87 -1.67 12.07
N SER A 67 10.51 -0.39 11.92
CA SER A 67 9.34 0.21 12.57
C SER A 67 8.04 0.03 11.80
N LYS A 68 8.07 -0.50 10.56
CA LYS A 68 6.84 -0.76 9.80
C LYS A 68 6.02 -1.82 10.55
N GLN A 69 4.72 -1.55 10.64
CA GLN A 69 3.79 -2.39 11.38
C GLN A 69 3.56 -3.77 10.76
N THR A 70 3.78 -3.89 9.45
CA THR A 70 3.70 -5.15 8.70
C THR A 70 5.05 -5.46 8.05
N TRP A 71 5.50 -6.71 8.24
CA TRP A 71 6.71 -7.28 7.62
C TRP A 71 7.99 -6.44 7.80
N PRO A 72 8.36 -6.07 9.04
CA PRO A 72 9.54 -5.24 9.29
C PRO A 72 10.83 -5.93 8.83
N GLY A 73 11.72 -5.20 8.14
CA GLY A 73 13.04 -5.68 7.71
C GLY A 73 13.05 -6.55 6.44
N MET A 74 11.88 -6.89 5.90
CA MET A 74 11.74 -7.70 4.68
C MET A 74 12.10 -6.91 3.42
N LEU A 75 12.43 -7.60 2.34
CA LEU A 75 12.65 -7.00 1.03
C LEU A 75 11.31 -6.57 0.41
N ASP A 76 11.32 -5.50 -0.37
CA ASP A 76 10.15 -4.92 -1.02
C ASP A 76 10.53 -4.24 -2.34
N HIS A 77 9.52 -3.77 -3.05
CA HIS A 77 9.66 -2.84 -4.16
C HIS A 77 10.31 -1.52 -3.71
N ILE A 78 10.77 -0.69 -4.65
CA ILE A 78 11.32 0.63 -4.30
C ILE A 78 10.25 1.55 -3.71
N VAL A 79 8.99 1.39 -4.14
CA VAL A 79 7.82 2.03 -3.55
C VAL A 79 6.65 1.04 -3.57
N ALA A 80 5.98 0.86 -2.44
CA ALA A 80 4.77 0.06 -2.34
C ALA A 80 3.79 0.59 -1.28
N GLY A 81 2.53 0.75 -1.66
CA GLY A 81 1.49 1.27 -0.77
C GLY A 81 0.11 0.69 -1.03
N GLY A 82 -0.72 0.70 0.00
CA GLY A 82 -2.16 0.43 -0.17
C GLY A 82 -2.82 1.58 -0.93
N GLN A 83 -3.92 1.32 -1.63
CA GLN A 83 -4.67 2.34 -2.36
C GLN A 83 -5.86 2.82 -1.52
N PRO A 84 -5.79 3.99 -0.87
CA PRO A 84 -6.92 4.51 -0.13
C PRO A 84 -7.98 5.10 -1.05
N HIS A 85 -9.16 5.29 -0.48
CA HIS A 85 -10.25 6.00 -1.11
C HIS A 85 -9.90 7.50 -1.28
N GLY A 86 -10.41 8.12 -2.33
CA GLY A 86 -10.30 9.57 -2.54
C GLY A 86 -8.97 10.07 -3.12
N ILE A 87 -8.02 9.18 -3.41
CA ILE A 87 -6.77 9.51 -4.11
C ILE A 87 -6.63 8.66 -5.36
N SER A 88 -6.09 9.23 -6.44
CA SER A 88 -5.81 8.46 -7.66
C SER A 88 -4.60 7.54 -7.44
N PRO A 89 -4.44 6.45 -8.22
CA PRO A 89 -3.22 5.62 -8.15
C PRO A 89 -1.93 6.41 -8.39
N ARG A 90 -1.99 7.41 -9.28
CA ARG A 90 -0.83 8.25 -9.58
C ARG A 90 -0.45 9.12 -8.38
N ASP A 91 -1.43 9.76 -7.76
CA ASP A 91 -1.17 10.63 -6.62
C ASP A 91 -0.76 9.79 -5.40
N ASN A 92 -1.30 8.57 -5.26
CA ASN A 92 -0.88 7.64 -4.24
C ASN A 92 0.58 7.20 -4.43
N VAL A 93 1.00 6.91 -5.67
CA VAL A 93 2.41 6.69 -5.98
C VAL A 93 3.28 7.86 -5.51
N ILE A 94 2.88 9.11 -5.80
CA ILE A 94 3.66 10.30 -5.40
C ILE A 94 3.73 10.43 -3.88
N LYS A 95 2.62 10.21 -3.18
CA LYS A 95 2.56 10.17 -1.71
C LYS A 95 3.52 9.12 -1.14
N GLU A 96 3.41 7.87 -1.60
CA GLU A 96 4.21 6.75 -1.10
C GLU A 96 5.70 6.93 -1.41
N CYS A 97 6.07 7.49 -2.57
CA CYS A 97 7.44 7.89 -2.87
C CYS A 97 8.03 8.86 -1.83
N GLY A 98 7.22 9.71 -1.20
CA GLY A 98 7.65 10.64 -0.16
C GLY A 98 7.72 10.03 1.24
N GLU A 99 7.00 8.94 1.48
CA GLU A 99 6.94 8.26 2.78
C GLU A 99 7.98 7.13 2.92
N GLU A 100 8.54 6.63 1.81
CA GLU A 100 9.50 5.52 1.78
C GLU A 100 10.93 5.96 1.41
N PRO A 101 11.80 6.22 2.40
CA PRO A 101 13.26 6.13 2.28
C PRO A 101 13.84 4.81 2.82
#